data_AF-A0A7C1D675-F1
#
_entry.id   AF-A0A7C1D675-F1
#
_cell.length_a   1.000
_cell.length_b   1.000
_cell.length_c   1.000
_cell.angle_alpha   90.00
_cell.angle_beta   90.00
_cell.angle_gamma   90.00
#
_symmetry.space_group_name_H-M   'P 1'
#
loop_
_entity.id
_entity.type
_entity.pdbx_description
1 polymer ?
#
loop_
_entity_poly.entity_id
_entity_poly.type
_entity_poly.pdbx_seq_one_letter_code
_entity_poly.pdbx_strand_id
1 'polypeptide(L)'
;MAATRAGLGWIGKTALFISEKYGPRARLATVLTDFPVSVCANPIEESKCTDCDLCVRICPAQAANGPAWNINIDRNDFFDPFACLKSARIIAK
;
A
#
# COMPACT_ATOMS: atom_id res chain seq x y z
N MET A 1 3.81 5.27 6.55
CA MET A 1 3.05 6.00 5.50
C MET A 1 2.04 6.92 6.15
N ALA A 2 1.85 8.17 5.70
CA ALA A 2 0.99 9.15 6.38
C ALA A 2 -0.47 8.70 6.55
N ALA A 3 -1.07 8.11 5.50
CA ALA A 3 -2.46 7.65 5.55
C ALA A 3 -2.71 6.52 6.56
N THR A 4 -1.74 5.60 6.75
CA THR A 4 -1.87 4.55 7.77
C THR A 4 -1.74 5.11 9.18
N ARG A 5 -0.86 6.10 9.38
CA ARG A 5 -0.72 6.82 10.66
C ARG A 5 -1.95 7.65 11.01
N ALA A 6 -2.66 8.16 10.01
CA ALA A 6 -3.94 8.86 10.17
C ALA A 6 -5.16 7.92 10.31
N GLY A 7 -4.95 6.59 10.38
CA GLY A 7 -6.02 5.62 10.55
C GLY A 7 -6.94 5.44 9.33
N LEU A 8 -6.52 5.90 8.14
CA LEU A 8 -7.37 5.88 6.94
C LEU A 8 -7.42 4.50 6.25
N GLY A 9 -6.49 3.61 6.58
CA GLY A 9 -6.35 2.30 5.95
C GLY A 9 -4.98 1.67 6.16
N TRP A 10 -4.65 0.66 5.37
CA TRP A 10 -3.41 -0.13 5.48
C TRP A 10 -2.71 -0.26 4.13
N ILE A 11 -1.50 -0.83 4.14
CA ILE A 11 -0.77 -1.16 2.91
C ILE A 11 -1.06 -2.63 2.53
N GLY A 12 -1.40 -2.88 1.27
CA GLY A 12 -1.62 -4.21 0.73
C GLY A 12 -0.34 -4.90 0.25
N LYS A 13 -0.47 -6.16 -0.19
CA LYS A 13 0.66 -6.99 -0.66
C LYS A 13 1.39 -6.42 -1.88
N THR A 14 0.76 -5.53 -2.65
CA THR A 14 1.36 -4.81 -3.79
C THR A 14 1.88 -3.41 -3.43
N ALA A 15 2.13 -3.15 -2.15
CA ALA A 15 2.60 -1.87 -1.61
C ALA A 15 1.65 -0.67 -1.86
N LEU A 16 0.43 -0.91 -2.33
CA LEU A 16 -0.61 0.12 -2.47
C LEU A 16 -1.39 0.31 -1.17
N PHE A 17 -1.82 1.55 -0.93
CA PHE A 17 -2.77 1.85 0.14
C PHE A 17 -4.13 1.24 -0.16
N ILE A 18 -4.79 0.71 0.88
CA ILE A 18 -6.14 0.16 0.83
C ILE A 18 -6.97 0.86 1.90
N SER A 19 -8.06 1.50 1.47
CA SER A 19 -9.12 1.99 2.37
C SER A 19 -10.26 0.98 2.44
N GLU A 20 -11.02 0.98 3.54
CA GLU A 20 -12.20 0.11 3.66
C GLU A 20 -13.26 0.42 2.60
N LYS A 21 -13.48 1.71 2.30
CA LYS A 21 -14.54 2.15 1.39
C LYS A 21 -14.20 2.00 -0.10
N TYR A 22 -12.96 2.29 -0.49
CA TYR A 22 -12.57 2.38 -1.91
C TYR A 22 -11.58 1.30 -2.35
N GLY A 23 -11.09 0.49 -1.40
CA GLY A 23 -10.01 -0.44 -1.66
C GLY A 23 -8.74 0.30 -2.09
N PRO A 24 -7.96 -0.25 -3.05
CA PRO A 24 -6.74 0.37 -3.56
C PRO A 24 -6.95 1.46 -4.61
N ARG A 25 -8.20 1.76 -4.99
CA ARG A 25 -8.54 2.76 -6.03
C ARG A 25 -8.58 4.17 -5.47
N ALA A 26 -7.53 4.56 -4.76
CA ALA A 26 -7.39 5.87 -4.16
C ALA A 26 -6.03 6.48 -4.53
N ARG A 27 -6.02 7.80 -4.75
CA ARG A 27 -4.79 8.59 -4.82
C ARG A 27 -4.69 9.40 -3.55
N LEU A 28 -3.48 9.50 -3.03
CA LEU A 28 -3.21 10.20 -1.78
C LEU A 28 -2.40 11.45 -2.08
N ALA A 29 -2.73 12.51 -1.37
CA ALA A 29 -1.91 13.71 -1.23
C ALA A 29 -1.66 13.93 0.26
N THR A 30 -0.57 14.61 0.59
CA THR A 30 -0.23 14.93 1.98
C THR A 30 0.10 16.41 2.05
N VAL A 31 -0.48 17.09 3.05
CA VAL A 31 -0.17 18.47 3.38
C VAL A 31 0.61 18.47 4.68
N LEU A 32 1.77 19.14 4.68
CA LEU A 32 2.54 19.38 5.89
C LEU A 32 2.17 20.77 6.41
N THR A 33 1.83 20.88 7.68
CA THR A 33 1.42 22.12 8.31
C THR A 33 1.83 22.13 9.78
N ASP A 34 2.08 23.32 10.31
CA ASP A 34 2.26 23.62 11.73
C ASP A 34 0.93 23.97 12.42
N PHE A 35 -0.17 24.09 11.65
CA PHE A 35 -1.49 24.33 12.20
C PHE A 35 -1.87 23.20 13.17
N PRO A 36 -2.38 23.53 14.38
CA PRO A 36 -2.75 22.51 15.34
C PRO A 36 -3.94 21.69 14.83
N VAL A 37 -3.74 20.39 14.66
CA VAL A 37 -4.79 19.44 14.25
C VAL A 37 -5.01 18.41 15.35
N SER A 38 -6.27 18.17 15.72
CA SER A 38 -6.65 17.11 16.65
C SER A 38 -6.43 15.73 16.01
N VAL A 39 -5.96 14.76 16.80
CA VAL A 39 -5.85 13.36 16.33
C VAL A 39 -7.25 12.79 16.13
N CYS A 40 -7.57 12.36 14.92
CA CYS A 40 -8.91 11.85 14.57
C CYS A 40 -9.05 10.32 14.68
N ALA A 41 -7.93 9.57 14.64
CA ALA A 41 -7.94 8.11 14.65
C ALA A 41 -6.59 7.54 15.11
N ASN A 42 -6.60 6.28 15.55
CA ASN A 42 -5.39 5.54 15.87
C ASN A 42 -4.65 5.10 14.59
N PRO A 43 -3.31 5.04 14.61
CA PRO A 43 -2.53 4.45 13.54
C PRO A 43 -2.95 2.99 13.25
N ILE A 44 -2.90 2.61 11.98
CA ILE A 44 -2.98 1.22 11.54
C ILE A 44 -1.57 0.76 11.23
N GLU A 45 -1.10 -0.25 11.98
CA GLU A 45 0.28 -0.71 11.94
C GLU A 45 0.46 -2.04 11.19
N GLU A 46 -0.63 -2.73 10.88
CA GLU A 46 -0.64 -4.01 10.19
C GLU A 46 -1.65 -4.02 9.04
N SER A 47 -1.34 -4.79 8.01
CA SER A 47 -2.23 -5.02 6.89
C SER A 47 -3.41 -5.90 7.31
N LYS A 48 -4.62 -5.57 6.84
CA LYS A 48 -5.78 -6.48 6.95
C LYS A 48 -5.84 -7.51 5.81
N CYS A 49 -4.80 -7.62 4.99
CA CYS A 49 -4.70 -8.72 4.04
C CYS A 49 -4.51 -10.05 4.79
N THR A 50 -5.34 -11.03 4.48
CA THR A 50 -5.27 -12.38 5.06
C THR A 50 -4.36 -13.29 4.22
N ASP A 51 -4.67 -14.58 4.19
CA ASP A 51 -4.24 -15.58 3.22
C ASP A 51 -4.51 -15.22 1.74
N CYS A 52 -5.37 -14.22 1.46
CA CYS A 52 -5.65 -13.76 0.10
C CYS A 52 -4.38 -13.31 -0.66
N ASP A 53 -4.14 -13.87 -1.84
CA ASP A 53 -2.97 -13.61 -2.70
C ASP A 53 -3.37 -13.19 -4.12
N LEU A 54 -4.64 -12.85 -4.36
CA LEU A 54 -5.17 -12.60 -5.71
C LEU A 54 -4.38 -11.53 -6.48
N CYS A 55 -4.03 -10.44 -5.80
CA CYS A 55 -3.24 -9.34 -6.38
C CYS A 55 -1.81 -9.76 -6.75
N VAL A 56 -1.24 -10.73 -6.02
CA VAL A 56 0.09 -11.29 -6.29
C VAL A 56 0.04 -12.18 -7.52
N ARG A 57 -0.89 -13.14 -7.54
CA ARG A 57 -1.06 -14.09 -8.65
C ARG A 57 -1.37 -13.41 -9.98
N ILE A 58 -2.24 -12.40 -9.97
CA ILE A 58 -2.67 -11.72 -11.20
C ILE A 58 -1.65 -10.67 -11.70
N CYS A 59 -0.66 -10.30 -10.88
CA CYS A 59 0.29 -9.24 -11.23
C CYS A 59 1.10 -9.64 -12.48
N PRO A 60 0.99 -8.92 -13.61
CA PRO A 60 1.75 -9.25 -14.82
C PRO A 60 3.26 -9.13 -14.62
N ALA A 61 3.69 -8.33 -13.66
CA ALA A 61 5.10 -8.12 -13.33
C ALA A 61 5.66 -9.13 -12.33
N GLN A 62 4.80 -9.91 -11.67
CA GLN A 62 5.16 -10.69 -10.48
C GLN A 62 5.94 -9.85 -9.46
N ALA A 63 5.51 -8.60 -9.28
CA ALA A 63 6.24 -7.60 -8.49
C ALA A 63 6.05 -7.74 -6.97
N ALA A 64 5.16 -8.61 -6.50
CA ALA A 64 4.93 -8.85 -5.08
C ALA A 64 5.16 -10.34 -4.78
N ASN A 65 5.61 -10.68 -3.57
CA ASN A 65 5.92 -12.07 -3.18
C ASN A 65 4.99 -12.67 -2.11
N GLY A 66 3.99 -11.93 -1.61
CA GLY A 66 2.90 -12.49 -0.77
C GLY A 66 2.80 -12.14 0.72
N PRO A 67 3.85 -11.71 1.45
CA PRO A 67 3.75 -11.27 2.83
C PRO A 67 2.80 -10.09 3.02
N ALA A 68 2.12 -10.08 4.15
CA ALA A 68 1.34 -8.94 4.60
C ALA A 68 2.25 -7.85 5.16
N TRP A 69 1.96 -6.59 4.84
CA TRP A 69 2.71 -5.45 5.36
C TRP A 69 2.48 -5.26 6.86
N ASN A 70 3.51 -4.81 7.58
CA ASN A 70 3.43 -4.20 8.91
C ASN A 70 4.49 -3.09 9.06
N ILE A 71 4.50 -2.34 10.17
CA ILE A 71 5.45 -1.22 10.34
C ILE A 71 6.94 -1.63 10.39
N ASN A 72 7.25 -2.91 10.60
CA ASN A 72 8.61 -3.41 10.78
C ASN A 72 9.21 -4.07 9.52
N ILE A 73 8.45 -4.18 8.42
CA ILE A 73 8.94 -4.77 7.16
C ILE A 73 9.38 -3.66 6.20
N ASP A 74 10.53 -3.84 5.55
CA ASP A 74 10.92 -2.94 4.46
C ASP A 74 10.06 -3.22 3.23
N ARG A 75 9.71 -2.16 2.49
CA ARG A 75 8.92 -2.31 1.26
C ARG A 75 9.58 -3.26 0.27
N ASN A 76 10.90 -3.17 0.13
CA ASN A 76 11.63 -3.94 -0.89
C ASN A 76 11.73 -5.42 -0.53
N ASP A 77 11.43 -5.80 0.72
CA ASP A 77 11.38 -7.21 1.12
C ASP A 77 10.18 -7.95 0.51
N PHE A 78 9.11 -7.22 0.17
CA PHE A 78 7.88 -7.84 -0.35
C PHE A 78 7.37 -7.30 -1.69
N PHE A 79 7.94 -6.20 -2.18
CA PHE A 79 7.53 -5.57 -3.44
C PHE A 79 8.72 -5.04 -4.25
N ASP A 80 8.82 -5.45 -5.51
CA ASP A 80 9.79 -4.99 -6.50
C ASP A 80 9.20 -3.85 -7.36
N PRO A 81 9.56 -2.58 -7.08
CA PRO A 81 9.06 -1.44 -7.85
C PRO A 81 9.63 -1.38 -9.28
N PHE A 82 10.80 -1.97 -9.53
CA PHE A 82 11.46 -1.93 -10.84
C PHE A 82 10.83 -2.92 -11.81
N ALA A 83 10.52 -4.13 -11.35
CA ALA A 83 9.72 -5.08 -12.12
C ALA A 83 8.35 -4.49 -12.47
N CYS A 84 7.67 -3.88 -11.49
CA CYS A 84 6.40 -3.20 -11.71
C CYS A 84 6.50 -2.11 -12.80
N LEU A 85 7.48 -1.21 -12.67
CA LEU A 85 7.70 -0.12 -13.63
C LEU A 85 7.99 -0.64 -15.04
N LYS A 86 8.86 -1.65 -15.17
CA LYS A 86 9.24 -2.24 -16.45
C LYS A 86 8.01 -2.82 -17.15
N SER A 87 7.22 -3.64 -16.46
CA SER A 87 6.03 -4.25 -17.03
C SER A 87 4.94 -3.23 -17.34
N ALA A 88 4.73 -2.23 -16.48
CA ALA A 88 3.76 -1.16 -16.74
C ALA A 88 4.09 -0.39 -18.03
N ARG A 89 5.37 -0.10 -18.29
CA ARG A 89 5.80 0.56 -19.54
C ARG A 89 5.62 -0.30 -20.79
N ILE A 90 5.62 -1.63 -20.66
CA ILE A 90 5.36 -2.55 -21.77
C ILE A 90 3.85 -2.59 -22.06
N ILE A 91 3.01 -2.65 -21.01
CA ILE A 91 1.56 -2.79 -21.11
C ILE A 91 0.87 -1.47 -21.49
N ALA A 92 1.41 -0.32 -21.09
CA ALA A 92 0.80 0.99 -21.35
C ALA A 92 1.02 1.53 -22.78
N LYS A 93 1.57 0.71 -23.69
CA LYS A 93 1.68 1.00 -25.12
C LYS A 93 0.42 0.53 -25.85
#